data_AF-A0A368GAI7-F1
#
_entry.id   AF-A0A368GAI7-F1
#
_cell.length_a   1.000
_cell.length_b   1.000
_cell.length_c   1.000
_cell.angle_alpha   90.00
_cell.angle_beta   90.00
_cell.angle_gamma   90.00
#
_symmetry.space_group_name_H-M   'P 1'
#
loop_
_entity.id
_entity.type
_entity.pdbx_description
1 polymer ?
#
loop_
_entity_poly.entity_id
_entity_poly.type
_entity_poly.pdbx_seq_one_letter_code
_entity_poly.pdbx_strand_id
1 'polypeptide(L)'
;MFIAAQLYFSPPNEVPSINLLAFSITINMLFYRKQHFIEIMSSLDNPPIQRIQNSAGNFSHLNNSITNETDICIKYGVEVVTFPLYRAMLCMQIGFCISSVVLLLLVLIKYQQKLIFTYDLRALFISLSLASLLHASVVAFFDSYQFILSFTYATPCDVFLPREFYIVFHMPFMYSILWIEASQVVMLFGRFLATFSLATQEQDSRTSGKIMFLASVKSTGAEGWTNYANQLNRQWS
;
A
#
# COMPACT_ATOMS: atom_id res chain seq x y z
N MET A 1 15.44 -3.86 -5.88
CA MET A 1 15.76 -5.31 -5.81
C MET A 1 14.95 -6.18 -6.81
N PHE A 2 13.72 -5.79 -7.19
CA PHE A 2 12.88 -6.55 -8.14
C PHE A 2 13.36 -6.56 -9.62
N ILE A 3 14.07 -5.52 -10.06
CA ILE A 3 14.58 -5.38 -11.45
C ILE A 3 15.61 -6.48 -11.78
N ALA A 4 16.46 -6.88 -10.81
CA ALA A 4 17.45 -7.94 -11.00
C ALA A 4 16.81 -9.34 -11.13
N ALA A 5 15.66 -9.56 -10.50
CA ALA A 5 14.91 -10.81 -10.58
C ALA A 5 14.09 -10.95 -11.88
N GLN A 6 13.83 -9.85 -12.60
CA GLN A 6 13.12 -9.84 -13.89
C GLN A 6 14.02 -10.17 -15.08
N LEU A 7 15.31 -9.79 -15.03
CA LEU A 7 16.29 -10.15 -16.05
C LEU A 7 16.59 -11.66 -16.09
N TYR A 8 16.33 -12.38 -14.99
CA TYR A 8 16.66 -13.81 -14.87
C TYR A 8 15.52 -14.76 -15.25
N PHE A 9 14.29 -14.25 -15.45
CA PHE A 9 13.10 -15.07 -15.74
C PHE A 9 12.64 -15.07 -17.19
N SER A 10 13.33 -14.31 -18.05
CA SER A 10 13.14 -14.45 -19.50
C SER A 10 13.92 -15.68 -19.98
N PRO A 11 13.28 -16.64 -20.67
CA PRO A 11 14.06 -17.54 -21.50
C PRO A 11 14.89 -16.68 -22.47
N PRO A 12 16.10 -17.11 -22.85
CA PRO A 12 17.07 -16.25 -23.58
C PRO A 12 16.54 -15.64 -24.88
N ASN A 13 15.39 -16.10 -25.37
CA ASN A 13 14.77 -15.67 -26.63
C ASN A 13 13.42 -14.92 -26.46
N GLU A 14 12.87 -14.75 -25.25
CA GLU A 14 11.65 -13.93 -25.06
C GLU A 14 12.01 -12.64 -24.31
N VAL A 15 11.77 -11.50 -24.96
CA VAL A 15 11.96 -10.17 -24.37
C VAL A 15 11.19 -10.10 -23.04
N PRO A 16 11.84 -9.74 -21.92
CA PRO A 16 11.14 -9.59 -20.65
C PRO A 16 10.04 -8.55 -20.87
N SER A 17 8.79 -8.98 -20.69
CA SER A 17 7.62 -8.16 -21.02
C SER A 17 7.73 -6.84 -20.25
N ILE A 18 8.00 -5.76 -20.98
CA ILE A 18 8.12 -4.36 -20.52
C ILE A 18 7.01 -3.99 -19.51
N ASN A 19 5.85 -4.63 -19.62
CA ASN A 19 4.69 -4.48 -18.74
C ASN A 19 4.95 -4.87 -17.27
N LEU A 20 5.81 -5.85 -16.99
CA LEU A 20 6.11 -6.30 -15.61
C LEU A 20 7.12 -5.37 -14.92
N LEU A 21 8.06 -4.81 -15.69
CA LEU A 21 9.01 -3.81 -15.21
C LEU A 21 8.28 -2.50 -14.92
N ALA A 22 7.34 -2.12 -15.79
CA ALA A 22 6.42 -1.01 -15.53
C ALA A 22 5.64 -1.23 -14.22
N PHE A 23 5.07 -2.42 -14.00
CA PHE A 23 4.35 -2.76 -12.76
C PHE A 23 5.23 -2.63 -11.50
N SER A 24 6.48 -3.11 -11.55
CA SER A 24 7.42 -2.97 -10.43
C SER A 24 7.84 -1.52 -10.19
N ILE A 25 7.95 -0.71 -11.24
CA ILE A 25 8.26 0.72 -11.12
C ILE A 25 7.07 1.47 -10.51
N THR A 26 5.84 1.13 -10.92
CA THR A 26 4.61 1.73 -10.37
C THR A 26 4.47 1.44 -8.87
N ILE A 27 4.77 0.22 -8.42
CA ILE A 27 4.74 -0.12 -6.98
C ILE A 27 5.81 0.65 -6.19
N ASN A 28 7.04 0.77 -6.70
CA ASN A 28 8.09 1.54 -6.02
C ASN A 28 7.78 3.04 -5.97
N MET A 29 7.19 3.61 -7.02
CA MET A 29 6.74 5.01 -7.07
C MET A 29 5.60 5.27 -6.08
N LEU A 30 4.67 4.33 -5.92
CA LEU A 30 3.62 4.35 -4.90
C LEU A 30 4.20 4.36 -3.48
N PHE A 31 5.23 3.55 -3.24
CA PHE A 31 5.90 3.44 -1.93
C PHE A 31 6.64 4.73 -1.56
N TYR A 32 7.40 5.30 -2.50
CA TYR A 32 8.17 6.53 -2.29
C TYR A 32 7.29 7.72 -1.93
N ARG A 33 6.10 7.81 -2.55
CA ARG A 33 5.17 8.91 -2.33
C ARG A 33 4.39 8.79 -1.02
N LYS A 34 4.08 7.56 -0.57
CA LYS A 34 3.50 7.31 0.77
C LYS A 34 4.47 7.77 1.86
N GLN A 35 5.77 7.55 1.67
CA GLN A 35 6.80 7.98 2.60
C GLN A 35 6.85 9.51 2.70
N HIS A 36 6.77 10.22 1.57
CA HIS A 36 6.74 11.68 1.54
C HIS A 36 5.44 12.27 2.12
N PHE A 37 4.30 11.60 1.96
CA PHE A 37 3.05 12.02 2.59
C PHE A 37 3.06 11.77 4.11
N ILE A 38 3.62 10.64 4.55
CA ILE A 38 3.84 10.34 5.97
C ILE A 38 4.84 11.31 6.59
N GLU A 39 5.89 11.72 5.89
CA GLU A 39 6.83 12.75 6.36
C GLU A 39 6.17 14.12 6.51
N ILE A 40 5.29 14.49 5.57
CA ILE A 40 4.49 15.73 5.71
C ILE A 40 3.57 15.62 6.93
N MET A 41 2.89 14.48 7.11
CA MET A 41 2.00 14.23 8.24
C MET A 41 2.73 14.02 9.58
N SER A 42 3.97 13.53 9.60
CA SER A 42 4.77 13.37 10.82
C SER A 42 5.48 14.67 11.21
N SER A 43 5.76 15.54 10.24
CA SER A 43 6.15 16.93 10.53
C SER A 43 5.01 17.72 11.19
N LEU A 44 3.77 17.26 11.03
CA LEU A 44 2.56 17.77 11.65
C LEU A 44 2.30 17.22 13.06
N ASP A 45 2.79 16.01 13.39
CA ASP A 45 2.68 15.36 14.72
C ASP A 45 3.61 15.96 15.80
N ASN A 46 4.42 16.97 15.46
CA ASN A 46 5.02 17.88 16.43
C ASN A 46 4.27 19.22 16.47
N PRO A 47 2.98 19.27 16.83
CA PRO A 47 2.37 20.55 17.09
C PRO A 47 2.96 21.09 18.40
N PRO A 48 3.27 22.40 18.51
CA PRO A 48 3.75 23.04 19.75
C PRO A 48 2.67 23.12 20.84
N ILE A 49 1.79 22.12 20.97
CA ILE A 49 0.60 22.09 21.83
C ILE A 49 0.93 21.69 23.27
N GLN A 50 2.06 21.02 23.54
CA GLN A 50 2.49 20.75 24.92
C GLN A 50 2.85 22.01 25.74
N ARG A 51 2.83 23.20 25.14
CA ARG A 51 3.08 24.46 25.85
C ARG A 51 1.81 25.15 26.40
N ILE A 52 0.60 24.63 26.14
CA ILE A 52 -0.66 25.35 26.44
C ILE A 52 -1.42 24.79 27.66
N GLN A 53 -1.10 23.58 28.15
CA GLN A 53 -1.83 22.97 29.29
C GLN A 53 -1.61 23.64 30.66
N ASN A 54 -0.75 24.67 30.78
CA ASN A 54 -0.50 25.37 32.05
C ASN A 54 -1.27 26.70 32.20
N SER A 55 -2.31 26.98 31.42
CA SER A 55 -3.12 28.20 31.56
C SER A 55 -4.62 27.92 31.57
N ALA A 56 -5.07 27.17 32.59
CA ALA A 56 -6.48 27.04 32.93
C ALA A 56 -6.88 28.18 33.88
N GLY A 57 -7.42 29.26 33.32
CA GLY A 57 -8.03 30.32 34.13
C GLY A 57 -8.21 31.64 33.40
N ASN A 58 -8.95 31.66 32.27
CA ASN A 58 -9.65 32.87 31.80
C ASN A 58 -10.54 32.58 30.58
N PHE A 59 -11.81 32.98 30.66
CA PHE A 59 -12.84 32.78 29.63
C PHE A 59 -12.57 33.55 28.32
N SER A 60 -11.65 34.53 28.34
CA SER A 60 -11.11 35.19 27.14
C SER A 60 -10.21 34.29 26.28
N HIS A 61 -9.85 33.09 26.76
CA HIS A 61 -9.03 32.12 26.02
C HIS A 61 -9.84 31.25 25.04
N LEU A 62 -11.18 31.25 25.12
CA LEU A 62 -12.04 30.42 24.28
C LEU A 62 -12.12 30.95 22.83
N ASN A 63 -12.20 32.26 22.65
CA ASN A 63 -12.23 32.88 21.31
C ASN A 63 -10.89 32.75 20.58
N ASN A 64 -9.76 32.73 21.30
CA ASN A 64 -8.43 32.50 20.70
C ASN A 64 -8.17 31.03 20.36
N SER A 65 -8.87 30.09 21.01
CA SER A 65 -8.75 28.66 20.71
C SER A 65 -9.47 28.29 19.42
N ILE A 66 -10.66 28.85 19.19
CA ILE A 66 -11.48 28.56 18.00
C ILE A 66 -10.81 29.08 16.72
N THR A 67 -10.18 30.26 16.77
CA THR A 67 -9.43 30.78 15.62
C THR A 67 -8.23 29.91 15.25
N ASN A 68 -7.57 29.30 16.24
CA ASN A 68 -6.40 28.46 15.99
C ASN A 68 -6.75 27.13 15.30
N GLU A 69 -7.89 26.51 15.60
CA GLU A 69 -8.29 25.24 14.96
C GLU A 69 -8.70 25.44 13.50
N THR A 70 -9.46 26.49 13.21
CA THR A 70 -9.86 26.80 11.83
C THR A 70 -8.66 27.14 10.95
N ASP A 71 -7.67 27.85 11.49
CA ASP A 71 -6.45 28.20 10.77
C ASP A 71 -5.62 26.96 10.40
N ILE A 72 -5.58 25.96 11.28
CA ILE A 72 -4.95 24.66 11.01
C ILE A 72 -5.70 23.94 9.88
N CYS A 73 -7.03 23.87 9.93
CA CYS A 73 -7.82 23.23 8.87
C CYS A 73 -7.61 23.91 7.50
N ILE A 74 -7.60 25.24 7.46
CA ILE A 74 -7.45 26.00 6.22
C ILE A 74 -6.06 25.77 5.61
N LYS A 75 -5.01 25.94 6.43
CA LYS A 75 -3.62 25.86 5.98
C LYS A 75 -3.23 24.46 5.51
N TYR A 76 -3.65 23.42 6.23
CA TYR A 76 -3.21 22.06 5.93
C TYR A 76 -4.22 21.25 5.08
N GLY A 77 -5.51 21.57 5.16
CA GLY A 77 -6.54 20.90 4.38
C GLY A 77 -6.80 21.59 3.05
N VAL A 78 -7.31 22.82 3.10
CA VAL A 78 -7.86 23.51 1.93
C VAL A 78 -6.79 23.88 0.91
N GLU A 79 -5.67 24.47 1.35
CA GLU A 79 -4.60 24.90 0.43
C GLU A 79 -4.00 23.72 -0.35
N VAL A 80 -3.83 22.57 0.30
CA VAL A 80 -3.26 21.37 -0.31
C VAL A 80 -4.24 20.77 -1.33
N VAL A 81 -5.51 20.62 -0.96
CA VAL A 81 -6.52 19.90 -1.75
C VAL A 81 -7.04 20.73 -2.93
N THR A 82 -6.99 22.06 -2.83
CA THR A 82 -7.36 22.95 -3.94
C THR A 82 -6.25 23.13 -4.96
N PHE A 83 -5.01 22.74 -4.65
CA PHE A 83 -3.87 22.93 -5.54
C PHE A 83 -4.05 22.13 -6.85
N PRO A 84 -3.99 22.77 -8.03
CA PRO A 84 -4.31 22.11 -9.31
C PRO A 84 -3.35 20.95 -9.63
N LEU A 85 -2.09 21.05 -9.22
CA LEU A 85 -1.10 19.97 -9.40
C LEU A 85 -1.47 18.72 -8.58
N TYR A 86 -2.02 18.91 -7.36
CA TYR A 86 -2.46 17.80 -6.52
C TYR A 86 -3.61 17.03 -7.19
N ARG A 87 -4.61 17.74 -7.73
CA ARG A 87 -5.74 17.15 -8.46
C ARG A 87 -5.29 16.44 -9.74
N ALA A 88 -4.40 17.03 -10.53
CA ALA A 88 -3.84 16.40 -11.72
C ALA A 88 -3.11 15.09 -11.37
N MET A 89 -2.38 15.09 -10.25
CA MET A 89 -1.66 13.92 -9.79
C MET A 89 -2.60 12.82 -9.30
N LEU A 90 -3.71 13.14 -8.62
CA LEU A 90 -4.76 12.18 -8.28
C LEU A 90 -5.39 11.56 -9.54
N CYS A 91 -5.72 12.36 -10.56
CA CYS A 91 -6.25 11.86 -11.83
C CYS A 91 -5.29 10.86 -12.50
N MET A 92 -4.00 11.21 -12.58
CA MET A 92 -2.99 10.31 -13.13
C MET A 92 -2.88 9.01 -12.32
N GLN A 93 -2.93 9.11 -10.99
CA GLN A 93 -2.85 7.97 -10.10
C GLN A 93 -4.03 7.01 -10.27
N ILE A 94 -5.26 7.54 -10.34
CA ILE A 94 -6.47 6.75 -10.62
C ILE A 94 -6.33 6.04 -11.98
N GLY A 95 -5.86 6.76 -13.01
CA GLY A 95 -5.58 6.19 -14.32
C GLY A 95 -4.58 5.03 -14.28
N PHE A 96 -3.48 5.18 -13.52
CA PHE A 96 -2.50 4.11 -13.32
C PHE A 96 -3.09 2.91 -12.58
N CYS A 97 -3.94 3.13 -11.57
CA CYS A 97 -4.60 2.04 -10.84
C CYS A 97 -5.54 1.26 -11.75
N ILE A 98 -6.37 1.93 -12.55
CA ILE A 98 -7.28 1.28 -13.50
C ILE A 98 -6.49 0.49 -14.54
N SER A 99 -5.45 1.11 -15.14
CA SER A 99 -4.57 0.44 -16.10
C SER A 99 -3.90 -0.80 -15.50
N SER A 100 -3.39 -0.68 -14.27
CA SER A 100 -2.78 -1.79 -13.53
C SER A 100 -3.75 -2.95 -13.29
N VAL A 101 -5.00 -2.67 -12.88
CA VAL A 101 -6.03 -3.69 -12.68
C VAL A 101 -6.34 -4.40 -14.00
N VAL A 102 -6.53 -3.67 -15.09
CA VAL A 102 -6.79 -4.26 -16.41
C VAL A 102 -5.63 -5.14 -16.87
N LEU A 103 -4.39 -4.65 -16.75
CA LEU A 103 -3.20 -5.42 -17.10
C LEU A 103 -3.06 -6.68 -16.25
N LEU A 104 -3.27 -6.62 -14.94
CA LEU A 104 -3.24 -7.77 -14.04
C LEU A 104 -4.30 -8.81 -14.41
N LEU A 105 -5.52 -8.39 -14.71
CA LEU A 105 -6.59 -9.30 -15.14
C LEU A 105 -6.25 -9.96 -16.48
N LEU A 106 -5.74 -9.21 -17.45
CA LEU A 106 -5.32 -9.77 -18.75
C LEU A 106 -4.16 -10.76 -18.59
N VAL A 107 -3.18 -10.44 -17.75
CA VAL A 107 -2.07 -11.34 -17.41
C VAL A 107 -2.61 -12.61 -16.75
N LEU A 108 -3.50 -12.48 -15.76
CA LEU A 108 -4.10 -13.64 -15.09
C LEU A 108 -4.81 -14.56 -16.08
N ILE A 109 -5.67 -14.02 -16.95
CA ILE A 109 -6.41 -14.80 -17.95
C ILE A 109 -5.44 -15.51 -18.91
N LYS A 110 -4.47 -14.77 -19.45
CA LYS A 110 -3.51 -15.32 -20.43
C LYS A 110 -2.56 -16.34 -19.83
N TYR A 111 -2.04 -16.09 -18.63
CA TYR A 111 -1.06 -16.97 -17.99
C TYR A 111 -1.68 -18.23 -17.41
N GLN A 112 -2.94 -18.20 -16.98
CA GLN A 112 -3.64 -19.40 -16.49
C GLN A 112 -3.68 -20.54 -17.52
N GLN A 113 -3.67 -20.20 -18.82
CA GLN A 113 -3.74 -21.19 -19.90
C GLN A 113 -2.38 -21.76 -20.30
N LYS A 114 -1.26 -21.04 -20.05
CA LYS A 114 0.06 -21.38 -20.62
C LYS A 114 1.11 -21.83 -19.60
N LEU A 115 0.88 -21.65 -18.29
CA LEU A 115 1.86 -22.01 -17.27
C LEU A 115 1.90 -23.53 -17.04
N ILE A 116 2.92 -24.20 -17.59
CA ILE A 116 3.31 -25.60 -17.31
C ILE A 116 4.08 -25.70 -15.97
N PHE A 117 3.86 -24.77 -15.03
CA PHE A 117 4.61 -24.74 -13.78
C PHE A 117 4.06 -25.73 -12.76
N THR A 118 4.93 -26.12 -11.82
CA THR A 118 4.55 -26.84 -10.61
C THR A 118 3.41 -26.12 -9.89
N TYR A 119 2.46 -26.90 -9.35
CA TYR A 119 1.24 -26.40 -8.71
C TYR A 119 1.51 -25.32 -7.65
N ASP A 120 2.62 -25.45 -6.93
CA ASP A 120 3.02 -24.52 -5.87
C ASP A 120 3.35 -23.10 -6.40
N LEU A 121 4.06 -22.98 -7.52
CA LEU A 121 4.39 -21.67 -8.10
C LEU A 121 3.13 -20.99 -8.68
N ARG A 122 2.22 -21.78 -9.24
CA ARG A 122 0.93 -21.28 -9.75
C ARG A 122 0.09 -20.69 -8.62
N ALA A 123 -0.01 -21.37 -7.48
CA ALA A 123 -0.73 -20.88 -6.31
C ALA A 123 -0.13 -19.56 -5.78
N LEU A 124 1.20 -19.48 -5.67
CA LEU A 124 1.90 -18.26 -5.24
C LEU A 124 1.68 -17.08 -6.20
N PHE A 125 1.70 -17.33 -7.51
CA PHE A 125 1.45 -16.29 -8.52
C PHE A 125 0.01 -15.77 -8.47
N ILE A 126 -0.97 -16.66 -8.31
CA ILE A 126 -2.38 -16.28 -8.14
C ILE A 126 -2.55 -15.47 -6.86
N SER A 127 -1.96 -15.91 -5.74
CA SER A 127 -1.97 -15.18 -4.46
C SER A 127 -1.41 -13.77 -4.60
N LEU A 128 -0.23 -13.61 -5.22
CA LEU A 128 0.40 -12.32 -5.44
C LEU A 128 -0.47 -11.39 -6.29
N SER A 129 -1.10 -11.95 -7.33
CA SER A 129 -1.97 -11.20 -8.23
C SER A 129 -3.25 -10.75 -7.54
N LEU A 130 -3.85 -11.59 -6.69
CA LEU A 130 -5.02 -11.23 -5.86
C LEU A 130 -4.67 -10.14 -4.84
N ALA A 131 -3.54 -10.26 -4.14
CA ALA A 131 -3.09 -9.23 -3.20
C ALA A 131 -2.84 -7.89 -3.90
N SER A 132 -2.27 -7.93 -5.12
CA SER A 132 -2.04 -6.75 -5.94
C SER A 132 -3.33 -6.11 -6.45
N LEU A 133 -4.32 -6.91 -6.86
CA LEU A 133 -5.65 -6.43 -7.23
C LEU A 133 -6.37 -5.78 -6.06
N LEU A 134 -6.30 -6.40 -4.86
CA LEU A 134 -6.86 -5.83 -3.63
C LEU A 134 -6.22 -4.48 -3.33
N HIS A 135 -4.88 -4.41 -3.35
CA HIS A 135 -4.13 -3.17 -3.13
C HIS A 135 -4.55 -2.06 -4.12
N ALA A 136 -4.52 -2.35 -5.42
CA ALA A 136 -4.87 -1.37 -6.45
C ALA A 136 -6.32 -0.90 -6.34
N SER A 137 -7.24 -1.80 -5.97
CA SER A 137 -8.66 -1.45 -5.78
C SER A 137 -8.86 -0.52 -4.58
N VAL A 138 -8.20 -0.81 -3.45
CA VAL A 138 -8.30 0.04 -2.23
C VAL A 138 -7.68 1.42 -2.50
N VAL A 139 -6.53 1.49 -3.16
CA VAL A 139 -5.90 2.76 -3.53
C VAL A 139 -6.78 3.56 -4.49
N ALA A 140 -7.30 2.94 -5.54
CA ALA A 140 -8.19 3.61 -6.48
C ALA A 140 -9.44 4.18 -5.80
N PHE A 141 -10.00 3.45 -4.83
CA PHE A 141 -11.15 3.90 -4.06
C PHE A 141 -10.82 5.12 -3.18
N PHE A 142 -9.69 5.09 -2.46
CA PHE A 142 -9.23 6.22 -1.66
C PHE A 142 -8.95 7.46 -2.51
N ASP A 143 -8.22 7.30 -3.61
CA ASP A 143 -7.88 8.41 -4.50
C ASP A 143 -9.14 9.01 -5.13
N SER A 144 -10.11 8.17 -5.51
CA SER A 144 -11.40 8.63 -6.04
C SER A 144 -12.19 9.40 -4.99
N TYR A 145 -12.19 8.93 -3.74
CA TYR A 145 -12.85 9.63 -2.64
C TYR A 145 -12.21 11.00 -2.38
N GLN A 146 -10.87 11.06 -2.26
CA GLN A 146 -10.15 12.33 -2.07
C GLN A 146 -10.33 13.27 -3.26
N PHE A 147 -10.39 12.72 -4.48
CA PHE A 147 -10.67 13.50 -5.68
C PHE A 147 -12.07 14.12 -5.62
N ILE A 148 -13.11 13.36 -5.28
CA ILE A 148 -14.47 13.90 -5.11
C ILE A 148 -14.50 14.95 -4.01
N LEU A 149 -13.91 14.65 -2.85
CA LEU A 149 -13.83 15.56 -1.71
C LEU A 149 -13.16 16.89 -2.08
N SER A 150 -12.19 16.87 -2.98
CA SER A 150 -11.52 18.07 -3.47
C SER A 150 -12.45 19.08 -4.18
N PHE A 151 -13.62 18.64 -4.64
CA PHE A 151 -14.63 19.49 -5.28
C PHE A 151 -15.86 19.75 -4.40
N THR A 152 -16.16 18.87 -3.45
CA THR A 152 -17.45 18.87 -2.74
C THR A 152 -17.39 19.33 -1.29
N TYR A 153 -16.22 19.74 -0.77
CA TYR A 153 -16.11 20.23 0.61
C TYR A 153 -16.90 21.55 0.79
N ALA A 154 -17.67 21.64 1.87
CA ALA A 154 -18.45 22.85 2.19
C ALA A 154 -17.76 23.69 3.27
N THR A 155 -17.15 23.02 4.26
CA THR A 155 -16.38 23.65 5.33
C THR A 155 -14.90 23.24 5.22
N PRO A 156 -13.95 24.08 5.69
CA PRO A 156 -12.52 23.79 5.56
C PRO A 156 -12.07 22.53 6.31
N CYS A 157 -12.80 22.12 7.35
CA CYS A 157 -12.48 20.92 8.13
C CYS A 157 -13.14 19.64 7.56
N ASP A 158 -14.06 19.74 6.58
CA ASP A 158 -14.64 18.55 5.92
C ASP A 158 -13.62 17.79 5.07
N VAL A 159 -12.47 18.40 4.79
CA VAL A 159 -11.36 17.80 4.04
C VAL A 159 -10.72 16.64 4.82
N PHE A 160 -10.85 16.62 6.15
CA PHE A 160 -10.31 15.53 6.96
C PHE A 160 -11.21 14.31 6.89
N LEU A 161 -10.58 13.16 6.60
CA LEU A 161 -11.28 11.90 6.44
C LEU A 161 -11.85 11.42 7.78
N PRO A 162 -13.13 11.00 7.88
CA PRO A 162 -13.68 10.42 9.09
C PRO A 162 -12.82 9.25 9.58
N ARG A 163 -12.63 9.16 10.89
CA ARG A 163 -11.75 8.16 11.52
C ARG A 163 -12.15 6.73 11.17
N GLU A 164 -13.45 6.48 11.15
CA GLU A 164 -14.07 5.18 10.86
C GLU A 164 -13.75 4.76 9.42
N PHE A 165 -13.87 5.70 8.47
CA PHE A 165 -13.51 5.46 7.08
C PHE A 165 -12.02 5.15 6.96
N TYR A 166 -11.16 5.93 7.64
CA TYR A 166 -9.72 5.68 7.63
C TYR A 166 -9.40 4.26 8.14
N ILE A 167 -9.94 3.84 9.29
CA ILE A 167 -9.68 2.51 9.86
C ILE A 167 -10.16 1.41 8.90
N VAL A 168 -11.37 1.51 8.36
CA VAL A 168 -11.97 0.47 7.51
C VAL A 168 -11.17 0.23 6.24
N PHE A 169 -10.65 1.27 5.60
CA PHE A 169 -9.96 1.14 4.32
C PHE A 169 -8.43 1.06 4.45
N HIS A 170 -7.84 1.68 5.48
CA HIS A 170 -6.39 1.62 5.71
C HIS A 170 -5.95 0.22 6.13
N MET A 171 -6.80 -0.52 6.86
CA MET A 171 -6.52 -1.89 7.28
C MET A 171 -6.33 -2.85 6.08
N PRO A 172 -7.28 -2.97 5.12
CA PRO A 172 -7.09 -3.71 3.88
C PRO A 172 -5.86 -3.28 3.08
N PHE A 173 -5.58 -1.96 3.03
CA PHE A 173 -4.43 -1.44 2.32
C PHE A 173 -3.10 -1.94 2.91
N MET A 174 -2.92 -1.83 4.23
CA MET A 174 -1.73 -2.33 4.92
C MET A 174 -1.61 -3.84 4.83
N TYR A 175 -2.73 -4.55 4.98
CA TYR A 175 -2.78 -6.00 4.81
C TYR A 175 -2.32 -6.42 3.40
N SER A 176 -2.78 -5.72 2.36
CA SER A 176 -2.39 -6.02 0.98
C SER A 176 -0.89 -5.82 0.73
N ILE A 177 -0.30 -4.78 1.32
CA ILE A 177 1.16 -4.53 1.22
C ILE A 177 1.94 -5.68 1.86
N LEU A 178 1.61 -6.03 3.11
CA LEU A 178 2.27 -7.13 3.82
C LEU A 178 2.10 -8.46 3.08
N TRP A 179 0.91 -8.71 2.51
CA TRP A 179 0.64 -9.91 1.73
C TRP A 179 1.46 -9.96 0.43
N ILE A 180 1.62 -8.84 -0.27
CA ILE A 180 2.50 -8.74 -1.45
C ILE A 180 3.94 -9.04 -1.06
N GLU A 181 4.48 -8.40 -0.03
CA GLU A 181 5.86 -8.60 0.43
C GLU A 181 6.12 -10.05 0.85
N ALA A 182 5.23 -10.63 1.67
CA ALA A 182 5.32 -12.02 2.09
C ALA A 182 5.31 -12.98 0.88
N SER A 183 4.40 -12.77 -0.08
CA SER A 183 4.32 -13.57 -1.30
C SER A 183 5.60 -13.46 -2.15
N GLN A 184 6.21 -12.27 -2.22
CA GLN A 184 7.46 -12.05 -2.93
C GLN A 184 8.64 -12.79 -2.27
N VAL A 185 8.74 -12.74 -0.94
CA VAL A 185 9.78 -13.47 -0.18
C VAL A 185 9.65 -14.97 -0.40
N VAL A 186 8.44 -15.53 -0.31
CA VAL A 186 8.20 -16.96 -0.55
C VAL A 186 8.54 -17.34 -1.99
N MET A 187 8.21 -16.49 -2.97
CA MET A 187 8.57 -16.73 -4.37
C MET A 187 10.09 -16.71 -4.59
N LEU A 188 10.81 -15.78 -3.97
CA LEU A 188 12.28 -15.73 -4.01
C LEU A 188 12.90 -16.97 -3.38
N PHE A 189 12.39 -17.41 -2.22
CA PHE A 189 12.88 -18.60 -1.55
C PHE A 189 12.59 -19.87 -2.34
N GLY A 190 11.39 -19.99 -2.93
CA GLY A 190 11.04 -21.12 -3.81
C GLY A 190 11.97 -21.22 -5.03
N ARG A 191 12.41 -20.07 -5.58
CA ARG A 191 13.41 -20.01 -6.65
C ARG A 191 14.80 -20.39 -6.17
N PHE A 192 15.21 -19.89 -5.01
CA PHE A 192 16.48 -20.25 -4.39
C PHE A 192 16.55 -21.77 -4.19
N LEU A 193 15.54 -22.36 -3.55
CA LEU A 193 15.44 -23.82 -3.39
C LEU A 193 15.48 -24.56 -4.73
N ALA A 194 14.76 -24.09 -5.76
CA ALA A 194 14.82 -24.74 -7.07
C ALA A 194 16.25 -24.76 -7.65
N THR A 195 17.00 -23.66 -7.52
CA THR A 195 18.39 -23.57 -7.98
C THR A 195 19.31 -24.51 -7.18
N PHE A 196 19.16 -24.58 -5.85
CA PHE A 196 19.97 -25.47 -5.01
C PHE A 196 19.56 -26.93 -5.15
N SER A 197 18.28 -27.24 -5.27
CA SER A 197 17.77 -28.61 -5.48
C SER A 197 18.17 -29.15 -6.83
N LEU A 198 18.27 -28.34 -7.89
CA LEU A 198 18.91 -28.77 -9.15
C LEU A 198 20.39 -29.15 -8.95
N ALA A 199 21.06 -28.58 -7.95
CA ALA A 199 22.41 -28.98 -7.56
C ALA A 199 22.45 -30.16 -6.57
N THR A 200 21.34 -30.54 -5.95
CA THR A 200 21.34 -31.52 -4.83
C THR A 200 20.33 -32.67 -4.90
N GLN A 201 19.32 -32.72 -5.79
CA GLN A 201 18.27 -33.74 -5.68
C GLN A 201 17.69 -34.27 -7.00
N GLU A 202 17.95 -35.56 -7.19
CA GLU A 202 17.20 -36.51 -7.99
C GLU A 202 16.01 -37.14 -7.19
N GLN A 203 15.83 -36.87 -5.89
CA GLN A 203 14.82 -37.58 -5.09
C GLN A 203 14.34 -36.78 -3.87
N ASP A 204 13.13 -36.21 -3.95
CA ASP A 204 12.19 -35.99 -2.81
C ASP A 204 11.94 -34.54 -2.28
N SER A 205 11.31 -33.64 -3.06
CA SER A 205 11.09 -32.21 -2.70
C SER A 205 9.63 -31.70 -2.63
N ARG A 206 8.60 -32.55 -2.71
CA ARG A 206 7.20 -32.09 -2.89
C ARG A 206 6.48 -31.49 -1.66
N THR A 207 7.01 -31.61 -0.46
CA THR A 207 6.26 -31.30 0.78
C THR A 207 6.64 -29.95 1.44
N SER A 208 7.82 -29.41 1.13
CA SER A 208 8.37 -28.24 1.84
C SER A 208 7.65 -26.91 1.55
N GLY A 209 7.21 -26.70 0.30
CA GLY A 209 6.65 -25.40 -0.13
C GLY A 209 5.34 -25.01 0.56
N LYS A 210 4.46 -25.98 0.84
CA LYS A 210 3.15 -25.72 1.47
C LYS A 210 3.28 -25.24 2.92
N ILE A 211 4.22 -25.82 3.67
CA ILE A 211 4.43 -25.49 5.08
C ILE A 211 4.98 -24.06 5.23
N MET A 212 5.92 -23.67 4.36
CA MET A 212 6.47 -22.31 4.38
C MET A 212 5.44 -21.24 4.04
N PHE A 213 4.57 -21.48 3.06
CA PHE A 213 3.51 -20.52 2.72
C PHE A 213 2.54 -20.32 3.89
N LEU A 214 2.08 -21.42 4.51
CA LEU A 214 1.18 -21.37 5.67
C LEU A 214 1.82 -20.67 6.89
N ALA A 215 3.11 -20.90 7.13
CA ALA A 215 3.83 -20.25 8.22
C ALA A 215 3.96 -18.73 7.98
N SER A 216 4.27 -18.32 6.74
CA SER A 216 4.43 -16.91 6.38
C SER A 216 3.15 -16.10 6.53
N VAL A 217 2.00 -16.65 6.13
CA VAL A 217 0.70 -15.97 6.26
C VAL A 217 0.28 -15.84 7.73
N LYS A 218 0.57 -16.85 8.56
CA LYS A 218 0.23 -16.82 10.00
C LYS A 218 1.08 -15.83 10.78
N SER A 219 2.39 -15.77 10.51
CA SER A 219 3.29 -14.89 11.28
C SER A 219 3.03 -13.41 11.00
N THR A 220 2.75 -13.04 9.75
CA THR A 220 2.51 -11.63 9.38
C THR A 220 1.16 -11.09 9.88
N GLY A 221 0.14 -11.94 10.01
CA GLY A 221 -1.21 -11.49 10.39
C GLY A 221 -1.35 -11.08 11.85
N ALA A 222 -0.95 -11.95 12.79
CA ALA A 222 -1.24 -11.74 14.21
C ALA A 222 -0.36 -10.65 14.85
N GLU A 223 0.96 -10.72 14.63
CA GLU A 223 1.91 -9.78 15.24
C GLU A 223 1.77 -8.38 14.62
N GLY A 224 1.63 -8.30 13.28
CA GLY A 224 1.39 -7.05 12.56
C GLY A 224 0.12 -6.33 13.04
N TRP A 225 -0.95 -7.08 13.31
CA TRP A 225 -2.20 -6.52 13.82
C TRP A 225 -2.06 -5.90 15.20
N THR A 226 -1.44 -6.61 16.15
CA THR A 226 -1.27 -6.10 17.51
C THR A 226 -0.43 -4.83 17.54
N ASN A 227 0.62 -4.76 16.72
CA ASN A 227 1.49 -3.60 16.65
C ASN A 227 0.79 -2.39 16.02
N TYR A 228 0.00 -2.61 14.96
CA TYR A 228 -0.78 -1.55 14.32
C TYR A 228 -1.90 -1.03 15.23
N ALA A 229 -2.63 -1.91 15.92
CA ALA A 229 -3.65 -1.53 16.89
C ALA A 229 -3.07 -0.67 18.02
N ASN A 230 -1.87 -1.00 18.51
CA ASN A 230 -1.17 -0.21 19.52
C ASN A 230 -0.75 1.17 19.00
N GLN A 231 -0.30 1.29 17.75
CA GLN A 231 0.03 2.59 17.15
C GLN A 231 -1.21 3.48 17.01
N LEU A 232 -2.32 2.92 16.51
CA LEU A 232 -3.59 3.63 16.48
C LEU A 232 -4.01 4.08 17.89
N ASN A 233 -3.92 3.21 18.89
CA ASN A 233 -4.31 3.61 20.23
C ASN A 233 -3.49 4.79 20.76
N ARG A 234 -2.19 4.89 20.40
CA ARG A 234 -1.34 6.02 20.80
C ARG A 234 -1.61 7.32 20.03
N GLN A 235 -2.00 7.23 18.76
CA GLN A 235 -2.30 8.43 17.95
C GLN A 235 -3.64 9.07 18.34
N TRP A 236 -4.52 8.31 19.01
CA TRP A 236 -5.90 8.71 19.27
C TRP A 236 -6.32 8.62 20.75
N SER A 237 -5.37 8.39 21.67
CA SER A 237 -5.57 8.47 23.13
C SER A 237 -5.28 9.87 23.65
#